data_AF-A0A940L4G1-F1
#
_entry.id   AF-A0A940L4G1-F1
#
_cell.length_a   1.000
_cell.length_b   1.000
_cell.length_c   1.000
_cell.angle_alpha   90.00
_cell.angle_beta   90.00
_cell.angle_gamma   90.00
#
_symmetry.space_group_name_H-M   'P 1'
#
loop_
_entity.id
_entity.type
_entity.pdbx_description
1 polymer ?
#
loop_
_entity_poly.entity_id
_entity_poly.type
_entity_poly.pdbx_seq_one_letter_code
_entity_poly.pdbx_strand_id
1 'polypeptide(L)'
;MKLERPQVHTYSDYRRFLLDMYKFRKEGNVGFSFEFISSKIGTSRSYLKNIMDGRRHLSIDKISAVGKAFKLDKSEMDYFSVLVLKDICEEPLLKDLLKEILRSFAS
;
A
#
# COMPACT_ATOMS: atom_id res chain seq x y z
N MET A 1 -10.72 -21.37 2.84
CA MET A 1 -9.32 -21.32 2.39
C MET A 1 -8.64 -20.22 3.16
N LYS A 2 -7.50 -20.49 3.81
CA LYS A 2 -6.68 -19.40 4.38
C LYS A 2 -6.19 -18.52 3.23
N LEU A 3 -6.34 -17.22 3.32
CA LEU A 3 -5.66 -16.30 2.41
C LEU A 3 -4.15 -16.37 2.65
N GLU A 4 -3.37 -16.44 1.58
CA GLU A 4 -1.91 -16.30 1.65
C GLU A 4 -1.51 -14.84 1.84
N ARG A 5 -0.35 -14.58 2.46
CA ARG A 5 0.14 -13.21 2.65
C ARG A 5 0.48 -12.60 1.28
N PRO A 6 -0.18 -11.50 0.89
CA PRO A 6 0.14 -10.81 -0.37
C PRO A 6 1.58 -10.33 -0.39
N GLN A 7 2.28 -10.61 -1.49
CA GLN A 7 3.65 -10.19 -1.73
C GLN A 7 3.64 -8.91 -2.55
N VAL A 8 4.04 -7.77 -1.98
CA VAL A 8 3.89 -6.46 -2.66
C VAL A 8 4.60 -6.41 -4.02
N HIS A 9 5.72 -7.12 -4.16
CA HIS A 9 6.52 -7.18 -5.38
C HIS A 9 5.78 -7.79 -6.58
N THR A 10 4.66 -8.50 -6.36
CA THR A 10 3.84 -9.08 -7.42
C THR A 10 2.71 -8.14 -7.90
N TYR A 11 2.64 -6.91 -7.39
CA TYR A 11 1.57 -5.96 -7.68
C TYR A 11 2.06 -4.76 -8.50
N SER A 12 1.35 -4.45 -9.59
CA SER A 12 1.55 -3.23 -10.38
C SER A 12 0.68 -2.04 -9.92
N ASP A 13 -0.29 -2.31 -9.04
CA ASP A 13 -1.20 -1.35 -8.42
C ASP A 13 -1.19 -1.51 -6.89
N TYR A 14 -0.75 -0.47 -6.18
CA TYR A 14 -0.65 -0.48 -4.73
C TYR A 14 -2.02 -0.55 -4.05
N ARG A 15 -3.10 -0.07 -4.67
CA ARG A 15 -4.45 -0.13 -4.08
C ARG A 15 -4.94 -1.56 -3.99
N ARG A 16 -4.68 -2.33 -5.06
CA ARG A 16 -5.00 -3.76 -5.08
C ARG A 16 -4.22 -4.52 -4.01
N PHE A 17 -2.92 -4.22 -3.88
CA PHE A 17 -2.09 -4.76 -2.80
C PHE A 17 -2.68 -4.44 -1.41
N LEU A 18 -3.03 -3.17 -1.14
CA LEU A 18 -3.60 -2.77 0.14
C LEU A 18 -4.91 -3.49 0.45
N LEU A 19 -5.77 -3.66 -0.56
CA LEU A 19 -7.05 -4.37 -0.41
C LEU A 19 -6.83 -5.85 -0.07
N ASP A 20 -5.94 -6.53 -0.79
CA ASP A 20 -5.67 -7.95 -0.57
C ASP A 20 -4.96 -8.15 0.79
N MET A 21 -4.01 -7.29 1.14
CA MET A 21 -3.31 -7.33 2.43
C MET A 21 -4.27 -7.04 3.59
N TYR A 22 -5.24 -6.14 3.41
CA TYR A 22 -6.31 -5.91 4.38
C TYR A 22 -7.15 -7.16 4.60
N LYS A 23 -7.59 -7.84 3.53
CA LYS A 23 -8.37 -9.08 3.62
C LYS A 23 -7.61 -10.19 4.35
N PHE A 24 -6.35 -10.39 4.00
CA PHE A 24 -5.45 -11.33 4.67
C PHE A 24 -5.33 -11.05 6.18
N ARG A 25 -5.07 -9.80 6.55
CA ARG A 25 -4.97 -9.38 7.97
C ARG A 25 -6.29 -9.51 8.71
N LYS A 26 -7.41 -9.22 8.05
CA LYS A 26 -8.76 -9.31 8.61
C LYS A 26 -9.16 -10.75 8.91
N GLU A 27 -8.81 -11.69 8.03
CA GLU A 27 -9.06 -13.12 8.25
C GLU A 27 -8.24 -13.64 9.45
N GLY A 28 -6.99 -13.20 9.59
CA GLY A 28 -6.13 -13.59 10.72
C GLY A 28 -6.42 -12.87 12.04
N ASN A 29 -7.20 -11.79 12.05
CA ASN A 29 -7.49 -11.01 13.26
C ASN A 29 -8.83 -10.25 13.13
N VAL A 30 -9.82 -10.67 13.92
CA VAL A 30 -11.17 -10.07 13.94
C VAL A 30 -11.15 -8.59 14.32
N GLY A 31 -10.23 -8.16 15.19
CA GLY A 31 -10.05 -6.76 15.60
C GLY A 31 -9.38 -5.87 14.56
N PHE A 32 -8.75 -6.46 13.52
CA PHE A 32 -8.22 -5.68 12.41
C PHE A 32 -9.39 -5.06 11.64
N SER A 33 -9.43 -3.73 11.55
CA SER A 33 -10.54 -3.00 10.95
C SER A 33 -10.05 -1.66 10.40
N PHE A 34 -10.83 -1.03 9.53
CA PHE A 34 -10.52 0.32 9.07
C PHE A 34 -10.36 1.31 10.23
N GLU A 35 -11.21 1.22 11.27
CA GLU A 35 -11.09 2.06 12.47
C GLU A 35 -9.73 1.87 13.17
N PHE A 36 -9.34 0.61 13.40
CA PHE A 36 -8.08 0.28 14.07
C PHE A 36 -6.86 0.80 13.31
N ILE A 37 -6.86 0.72 11.97
CA ILE A 37 -5.73 1.20 11.18
C ILE A 37 -5.74 2.73 11.13
N SER A 38 -6.91 3.33 10.90
CA SER A 38 -7.07 4.78 10.81
C SER A 38 -6.62 5.49 12.08
N SER A 39 -6.92 4.95 13.26
CA SER A 39 -6.42 5.49 14.54
C SER A 39 -4.91 5.40 14.67
N LYS A 40 -4.28 4.33 14.17
CA LYS A 40 -2.81 4.17 14.18
C LYS A 40 -2.08 5.13 13.24
N ILE A 41 -2.68 5.46 12.10
CA ILE A 41 -2.04 6.34 11.10
C ILE A 41 -2.50 7.80 11.21
N GLY A 42 -3.37 8.12 12.17
CA GLY A 42 -3.89 9.46 12.41
C GLY A 42 -4.75 9.97 11.25
N THR A 43 -5.75 9.19 10.83
CA THR A 43 -6.67 9.53 9.74
C THR A 43 -8.11 9.15 10.10
N SER A 44 -9.09 9.54 9.27
CA SER A 44 -10.48 9.12 9.45
C SER A 44 -10.69 7.65 9.05
N ARG A 45 -11.73 7.00 9.61
CA ARG A 45 -12.13 5.62 9.26
C ARG A 45 -12.26 5.40 7.75
N SER A 46 -12.79 6.38 7.02
CA SER A 46 -13.01 6.28 5.57
C SER A 46 -11.75 6.41 4.73
N TYR A 47 -10.64 6.90 5.30
CA TYR A 47 -9.42 7.24 4.57
C TYR A 47 -8.86 6.06 3.75
N LEU A 48 -8.59 4.94 4.42
CA LEU A 48 -8.04 3.75 3.76
C LEU A 48 -9.05 3.08 2.83
N LYS A 49 -10.33 3.05 3.22
CA LYS A 49 -11.38 2.52 2.36
C LYS A 49 -11.46 3.30 1.05
N ASN A 50 -11.43 4.63 1.11
CA ASN A 50 -11.46 5.48 -0.08
C ASN A 50 -10.22 5.28 -0.97
N ILE A 51 -9.05 4.98 -0.41
CA ILE A 51 -7.86 4.62 -1.19
C ILE A 51 -8.08 3.30 -1.92
N MET A 52 -8.51 2.25 -1.20
CA MET A 52 -8.73 0.91 -1.77
C MET A 52 -9.86 0.92 -2.82
N ASP A 53 -10.88 1.76 -2.63
CA ASP A 53 -11.97 1.98 -3.59
C ASP A 53 -11.57 2.87 -4.77
N GLY A 54 -10.33 3.36 -4.84
CA GLY A 54 -9.83 4.22 -5.92
C GLY A 54 -10.34 5.66 -5.91
N ARG A 55 -11.05 6.08 -4.85
CA ARG A 55 -11.65 7.42 -4.72
C ARG A 55 -10.65 8.52 -4.40
N ARG A 56 -9.45 8.15 -3.94
CA ARG A 56 -8.33 9.09 -3.67
C ARG A 56 -7.00 8.36 -3.68
N HIS A 57 -5.91 9.11 -3.83
CA HIS A 57 -4.56 8.61 -3.65
C HIS A 57 -4.15 8.55 -2.17
N LEU A 58 -3.22 7.66 -1.84
CA LEU A 58 -2.49 7.69 -0.58
C LEU A 58 -1.60 8.93 -0.54
N SER A 59 -1.68 9.69 0.55
CA SER A 59 -0.83 10.88 0.74
C SER A 59 0.61 10.47 1.04
N ILE A 60 1.60 11.19 0.50
CA ILE A 60 3.03 10.87 0.63
C ILE A 60 3.45 10.74 2.11
N ASP A 61 3.00 11.66 2.95
CA ASP A 61 3.27 11.69 4.39
C ASP A 61 2.73 10.45 5.14
N LYS A 62 1.76 9.73 4.55
CA LYS A 62 1.14 8.54 5.13
C LYS A 62 1.73 7.23 4.63
N ILE A 63 2.59 7.23 3.61
CA ILE A 63 3.16 5.99 3.03
C ILE A 63 3.84 5.14 4.12
N SER A 64 4.77 5.74 4.88
CA SER A 64 5.49 5.02 5.94
C SER A 64 4.56 4.52 7.06
N ALA A 65 3.57 5.34 7.46
CA ALA A 65 2.62 4.96 8.50
C ALA A 65 1.73 3.77 8.07
N VAL A 66 1.26 3.79 6.82
CA VAL A 66 0.46 2.70 6.24
C VAL A 66 1.30 1.43 6.11
N GLY A 67 2.51 1.49 5.55
CA GLY A 67 3.38 0.32 5.44
C GLY A 67 3.70 -0.29 6.81
N LYS A 68 3.97 0.53 7.83
CA LYS A 68 4.16 0.06 9.21
C LYS A 68 2.90 -0.61 9.78
N ALA A 69 1.71 -0.04 9.54
CA ALA A 69 0.46 -0.62 10.00
C ALA A 69 0.19 -2.00 9.38
N PHE A 70 0.63 -2.22 8.14
CA PHE A 70 0.59 -3.51 7.47
C PHE A 70 1.79 -4.42 7.77
N LYS A 71 2.71 -3.98 8.63
CA LYS A 71 3.99 -4.65 8.98
C LYS A 71 4.78 -5.07 7.74
N LEU A 72 4.98 -4.11 6.84
CA LEU A 72 5.92 -4.27 5.74
C LEU A 72 7.34 -4.28 6.30
N ASP A 73 8.16 -5.20 5.83
CA ASP A 73 9.61 -5.15 6.04
C ASP A 73 10.25 -4.04 5.20
N LYS A 74 11.58 -3.92 5.26
CA LYS A 74 12.30 -2.87 4.53
C LYS A 74 12.13 -3.01 3.01
N SER A 75 12.29 -4.21 2.47
CA SER A 75 12.19 -4.46 1.03
C SER A 75 10.76 -4.21 0.53
N GLU A 76 9.77 -4.70 1.27
CA GLU A 76 8.36 -4.46 0.98
C GLU A 76 8.02 -2.97 1.04
N MET A 77 8.55 -2.24 2.04
CA MET A 77 8.33 -0.80 2.20
C MET A 77 8.94 0.01 1.05
N ASP A 78 10.15 -0.32 0.63
CA ASP A 78 10.85 0.39 -0.45
C ASP A 78 10.06 0.25 -1.76
N TYR A 79 9.67 -0.98 -2.13
CA TYR A 79 8.85 -1.22 -3.32
C TYR A 79 7.47 -0.58 -3.22
N PHE A 80 6.77 -0.76 -2.09
CA PHE A 80 5.46 -0.13 -1.85
C PHE A 80 5.51 1.38 -2.03
N SER A 81 6.55 2.03 -1.50
CA SER A 81 6.72 3.47 -1.59
C SER A 81 6.88 3.92 -3.03
N VAL A 82 7.74 3.25 -3.81
CA VAL A 82 7.93 3.57 -5.23
C VAL A 82 6.65 3.32 -6.03
N LEU A 83 5.90 2.25 -5.71
CA LEU A 83 4.64 1.93 -6.37
C LEU A 83 3.57 3.00 -6.16
N VAL A 84 3.46 3.52 -4.94
CA VAL A 84 2.58 4.66 -4.62
C VAL A 84 3.05 5.92 -5.34
N LEU A 85 4.34 6.24 -5.26
CA LEU A 85 4.91 7.44 -5.89
C LEU A 85 4.69 7.45 -7.40
N LYS A 86 4.84 6.30 -8.08
CA LYS A 86 4.56 6.16 -9.51
C LYS A 86 3.12 6.52 -9.86
N ASP A 87 2.17 6.12 -9.02
CA ASP A 87 0.74 6.32 -9.26
C ASP A 87 0.27 7.76 -9.02
N ILE A 88 0.89 8.47 -8.07
CA ILE A 88 0.55 9.88 -7.76
C ILE A 88 1.35 10.89 -8.59
N CYS A 89 2.48 10.48 -9.15
CA CYS A 89 3.30 11.37 -9.98
C CYS A 89 2.46 11.81 -11.19
N GLU A 90 2.68 13.02 -11.69
CA GLU A 90 2.08 13.49 -12.96
C GLU A 90 3.16 13.73 -14.02
N GLU A 91 4.36 14.11 -13.58
CA GLU A 91 5.52 14.41 -14.42
C GLU A 91 6.01 13.16 -15.19
N PRO A 92 5.96 13.16 -16.54
CA PRO A 92 6.29 11.97 -17.34
C PRO A 92 7.70 11.42 -17.13
N LEU A 93 8.71 12.28 -17.08
CA LEU A 93 10.10 11.86 -16.90
C LEU A 93 10.32 11.17 -15.55
N LEU A 94 9.71 11.71 -14.49
CA LEU A 94 9.79 11.10 -13.17
C LEU A 94 9.02 9.79 -13.09
N LYS A 95 7.87 9.67 -13.77
CA LYS A 95 7.16 8.39 -13.89
C LYS A 95 8.02 7.32 -14.53
N ASP A 96 8.73 7.64 -15.59
CA ASP A 96 9.57 6.68 -16.29
C ASP A 96 10.75 6.26 -15.41
N LEU A 97 11.40 7.20 -14.70
CA LEU A 97 12.41 6.87 -13.70
C LEU A 97 11.87 5.92 -12.61
N LEU A 98 10.67 6.19 -12.07
CA LEU A 98 10.04 5.34 -11.06
C LEU A 98 9.72 3.93 -11.61
N LYS A 99 9.36 3.80 -12.88
CA LYS A 99 9.18 2.48 -13.53
C LYS A 99 10.50 1.72 -13.63
N GLU A 100 11.61 2.39 -13.98
CA GLU A 100 12.93 1.74 -13.99
C GLU A 100 13.36 1.29 -12.60
N ILE A 101 13.11 2.11 -11.57
CA ILE A 101 13.35 1.74 -10.17
C ILE A 101 12.51 0.51 -9.79
N LEU A 102 11.22 0.45 -10.16
CA LEU A 102 10.40 -0.74 -9.88
C LEU A 102 10.93 -2.00 -10.56
N ARG A 103 11.47 -1.89 -11.79
CA ARG A 103 12.09 -3.02 -12.49
C ARG A 103 13.34 -3.52 -11.79
N SER A 104 14.12 -2.65 -11.14
CA SER A 104 15.34 -3.08 -10.43
C SER A 104 15.06 -3.92 -9.18
N PHE A 105 13.83 -3.93 -8.66
CA PHE A 105 13.43 -4.84 -7.58
C PHE A 105 13.11 -6.27 -8.07
N ALA A 106 12.89 -6.45 -9.37
CA ALA A 106 12.64 -7.75 -9.97
C ALA A 106 13.94 -8.46 -10.43
N SER A 107 15.09 -7.79 -10.28
CA SER A 107 16.42 -8.24 -10.68
C SER A 107 17.15 -9.03 -9.60
#